data_AF-A0A920ANW6-F1
#
_entry.id   AF-A0A920ANW6-F1
#
_cell.length_a   1.000
_cell.length_b   1.000
_cell.length_c   1.000
_cell.angle_alpha   90.00
_cell.angle_beta   90.00
_cell.angle_gamma   90.00
#
_symmetry.space_group_name_H-M   'P 1'
#
loop_
_entity.id
_entity.type
_entity.pdbx_description
1 polymer ?
#
loop_
_entity_poly.entity_id
_entity_poly.type
_entity_poly.pdbx_seq_one_letter_code
_entity_poly.pdbx_strand_id
1 'polypeptide(L)'
;MQKNSRYKRRKRFIEAIDLLPTFLDAVESPVSKHRLEGDSLMPLLKGEETKDWKEFVFSEIDYAFNEARKILNIGASDARAFMVRNND
;
A
#
# COMPACT_ATOMS: atom_id res chain seq x y z
N MET A 1 28.40 10.60 0.21
CA MET A 1 27.42 11.56 0.78
C MET A 1 26.10 10.84 1.00
N GLN A 2 25.61 10.77 2.24
CA GLN A 2 24.32 10.14 2.54
C GLN A 2 23.19 11.00 1.94
N LYS A 3 22.46 10.48 0.95
CA LYS A 3 21.37 11.18 0.26
C LYS A 3 20.20 11.40 1.25
N ASN A 4 20.22 12.43 2.07
CA ASN A 4 19.15 12.64 3.06
C ASN A 4 17.79 13.01 2.37
N SER A 5 16.69 12.42 2.85
CA SER A 5 15.33 12.64 2.32
C SER A 5 14.56 13.77 3.00
N ARG A 6 15.11 14.37 4.07
CA ARG A 6 14.48 15.46 4.84
C ARG A 6 13.82 16.50 3.94
N TYR A 7 12.56 16.81 4.24
CA TYR A 7 11.71 17.79 3.54
C TYR A 7 11.45 17.50 2.05
N LYS A 8 11.64 16.25 1.57
CA LYS A 8 11.33 15.88 0.18
C LYS A 8 9.92 15.29 0.07
N ARG A 9 9.13 15.84 -0.86
CA ARG A 9 7.87 15.22 -1.31
C ARG A 9 8.15 14.24 -2.45
N ARG A 10 7.50 13.07 -2.42
CA ARG A 10 7.56 12.06 -3.48
C ARG A 10 6.15 11.75 -3.99
N LYS A 11 6.03 11.43 -5.28
CA LYS A 11 4.78 10.96 -5.93
C LYS A 11 4.73 9.44 -6.09
N ARG A 12 5.69 8.72 -5.49
CA ARG A 12 5.72 7.25 -5.58
C ARG A 12 4.47 6.68 -4.92
N PHE A 13 4.00 5.58 -5.48
CA PHE A 13 2.94 4.78 -4.90
C PHE A 13 3.33 4.22 -3.54
N ILE A 14 2.41 4.31 -2.59
CA ILE A 14 2.51 3.70 -1.26
C ILE A 14 1.12 3.19 -0.88
N GLU A 15 1.06 2.19 -0.01
CA GLU A 15 -0.17 1.62 0.51
C GLU A 15 -0.16 1.67 2.05
N ALA A 16 -1.34 1.64 2.67
CA ALA A 16 -1.42 1.64 4.13
C ALA A 16 -0.72 0.41 4.75
N ILE A 17 -0.70 -0.72 4.03
CA ILE A 17 -0.04 -1.96 4.42
C ILE A 17 1.50 -1.85 4.47
N ASP A 18 2.10 -0.82 3.87
CA ASP A 18 3.55 -0.57 3.92
C ASP A 18 4.01 -0.10 5.31
N LEU A 19 3.09 0.38 6.17
CA LEU A 19 3.45 0.92 7.50
C LEU A 19 4.03 -0.14 8.43
N LEU A 20 3.42 -1.33 8.50
CA LEU A 20 3.90 -2.40 9.39
C LEU A 20 5.33 -2.88 9.04
N PRO A 21 5.66 -3.26 7.79
CA PRO A 21 7.04 -3.61 7.43
C PRO A 21 8.00 -2.44 7.61
N THR A 22 7.54 -1.19 7.46
CA THR A 22 8.37 0.00 7.77
C THR A 22 8.74 0.08 9.25
N PHE A 23 7.78 -0.15 10.15
CA PHE A 23 8.04 -0.11 11.59
C PHE A 23 8.99 -1.22 12.04
N LEU A 24 8.84 -2.42 11.49
CA LEU A 24 9.73 -3.54 11.78
C LEU A 24 11.16 -3.27 11.30
N ASP A 25 11.33 -2.77 10.08
CA ASP A 25 12.64 -2.38 9.53
C ASP A 25 13.28 -1.25 10.36
N ALA A 26 12.49 -0.25 10.79
CA ALA A 26 12.97 0.86 11.60
C ALA A 26 13.55 0.42 12.97
N VAL A 27 13.09 -0.70 13.53
CA VAL A 27 13.59 -1.28 14.78
C VAL A 27 14.46 -2.52 14.55
N GLU A 28 14.91 -2.73 13.32
CA GLU A 28 15.77 -3.86 12.92
C GLU A 28 15.17 -5.24 13.26
N SER A 29 13.84 -5.32 13.27
CA SER A 29 13.10 -6.55 13.51
C SER A 29 12.94 -7.37 12.23
N PRO A 30 13.16 -8.70 12.26
CA PRO A 30 12.98 -9.56 11.10
C PRO A 30 11.56 -9.49 10.52
N VAL A 31 11.47 -9.19 9.22
CA VAL A 31 10.20 -9.09 8.49
C VAL A 31 9.76 -10.46 7.98
N SER A 32 8.54 -10.89 8.33
CA SER A 32 7.92 -12.09 7.76
C SER A 32 7.29 -11.78 6.39
N LYS A 33 8.11 -11.77 5.33
CA LYS A 33 7.68 -11.45 3.96
C LYS A 33 6.59 -12.37 3.38
N HIS A 34 6.39 -13.56 3.92
CA HIS A 34 5.30 -14.46 3.51
C HIS A 34 3.93 -14.08 4.10
N ARG A 35 3.87 -13.14 5.05
CA ARG A 35 2.63 -12.63 5.67
C ARG A 35 2.36 -11.17 5.37
N LEU A 36 3.43 -10.39 5.18
CA LEU A 36 3.35 -8.97 4.95
C LEU A 36 3.45 -8.70 3.45
N GLU A 37 2.37 -8.15 2.90
CA GLU A 37 2.24 -7.83 1.48
C GLU A 37 2.79 -6.44 1.14
N GLY A 38 3.00 -5.59 2.15
CA GLY A 38 3.62 -4.27 2.00
C GLY A 38 5.15 -4.31 1.90
N ASP A 39 5.71 -3.17 1.48
CA ASP A 39 7.15 -2.92 1.46
C ASP A 39 7.55 -1.84 2.45
N SER A 40 8.71 -2.02 3.08
CA SER A 40 9.25 -0.99 3.97
C SER A 40 9.52 0.31 3.19
N LEU A 41 9.11 1.42 3.78
CA LEU A 41 9.38 2.78 3.29
C LEU A 41 10.76 3.29 3.75
N MET A 42 11.49 2.55 4.60
CA MET A 42 12.79 2.99 5.14
C MET A 42 13.83 3.31 4.06
N PRO A 43 13.97 2.54 2.95
CA PRO A 43 14.88 2.93 1.86
C PRO A 43 14.52 4.30 1.26
N LEU A 44 13.22 4.60 1.11
CA LEU A 44 12.76 5.90 0.63
C LEU A 44 13.07 7.03 1.63
N LEU A 45 12.85 6.78 2.92
CA LEU A 45 13.14 7.73 4.02
C LEU A 45 14.65 7.95 4.21
N LYS A 46 15.50 6.96 3.91
CA LYS A 46 16.96 7.09 3.90
C LYS A 46 17.50 7.71 2.60
N GLY A 47 16.64 7.89 1.60
CA GLY A 47 16.95 8.45 0.29
C GLY A 47 17.78 7.53 -0.61
N GLU A 48 17.64 6.23 -0.39
CA GLU A 48 18.24 5.16 -1.18
C GLU A 48 17.48 4.98 -2.51
N GLU A 49 18.13 4.34 -3.49
CA GLU A 49 17.50 4.01 -4.76
C GLU A 49 16.67 2.74 -4.64
N THR A 50 15.37 2.84 -4.93
CA THR A 50 14.47 1.69 -5.05
C THR A 50 14.22 1.40 -6.53
N LYS A 51 14.96 0.43 -7.08
CA LYS A 51 14.90 0.07 -8.52
C LYS A 51 13.59 -0.64 -8.88
N ASP A 52 13.05 -1.43 -7.94
CA ASP A 52 11.83 -2.23 -8.14
C ASP A 52 10.75 -1.76 -7.17
N TRP A 53 10.11 -0.63 -7.49
CA TRP A 53 9.03 -0.07 -6.68
C TRP A 53 7.67 -0.33 -7.31
N LYS A 54 6.61 -0.28 -6.51
CA LYS A 54 5.22 -0.51 -6.94
C LYS A 54 4.85 0.32 -8.17
N GLU A 55 4.42 -0.36 -9.24
CA GLU A 55 3.83 0.24 -10.44
C GLU A 55 2.31 0.44 -10.31
N PHE A 56 1.69 -0.34 -9.42
CA PHE A 56 0.26 -0.33 -9.13
C PHE A 56 0.02 -0.25 -7.62
N VAL A 57 -1.10 0.36 -7.22
CA VAL A 57 -1.64 0.26 -5.84
C VAL A 57 -3.10 -0.13 -5.87
N PHE A 58 -3.49 -0.81 -4.81
CA PHE A 58 -4.78 -1.46 -4.71
C PHE A 58 -5.59 -0.89 -3.56
N SER A 59 -6.91 -0.92 -3.72
CA SER A 59 -7.85 -0.69 -2.62
C SER A 59 -9.09 -1.52 -2.87
N GLU A 60 -9.72 -1.97 -1.80
CA GLU A 60 -10.89 -2.82 -1.85
C GLU A 60 -12.00 -2.24 -0.97
N ILE A 61 -13.24 -2.49 -1.38
CA ILE A 61 -14.40 -2.19 -0.56
C ILE A 61 -15.40 -3.35 -0.60
N ASP A 62 -15.78 -3.78 0.60
CA ASP A 62 -17.01 -4.51 0.85
C ASP A 62 -18.14 -3.50 1.06
N TYR A 63 -19.08 -3.46 0.13
CA TYR A 63 -20.23 -2.55 0.22
C TYR A 63 -21.53 -3.30 0.53
N ALA A 64 -21.45 -4.49 1.15
CA ALA A 64 -22.63 -5.31 1.44
C ALA A 64 -23.68 -4.60 2.31
N PHE A 65 -23.25 -3.67 3.15
CA PHE A 65 -24.11 -2.88 4.03
C PHE A 65 -24.59 -1.55 3.42
N ASN A 66 -24.14 -1.21 2.21
CA ASN A 66 -24.50 0.04 1.55
C ASN A 66 -25.80 -0.13 0.75
N GLU A 67 -26.58 0.95 0.60
CA GLU A 67 -27.80 0.96 -0.24
C GLU A 67 -27.51 0.58 -1.70
N ALA A 68 -26.29 0.85 -2.19
CA ALA A 68 -25.83 0.43 -3.52
C ALA A 68 -26.05 -1.07 -3.78
N ARG A 69 -25.85 -1.94 -2.78
CA ARG A 69 -26.13 -3.38 -2.94
C ARG A 69 -27.59 -3.65 -3.29
N LYS A 70 -28.52 -2.99 -2.59
CA LYS A 70 -29.97 -3.16 -2.80
C LYS A 70 -30.37 -2.63 -4.18
N ILE A 71 -29.84 -1.48 -4.58
CA ILE A 71 -30.07 -0.86 -5.90
C ILE A 71 -29.62 -1.81 -7.03
N LEU A 72 -28.47 -2.47 -6.86
CA LEU A 72 -27.92 -3.41 -7.83
C LEU A 72 -28.51 -4.82 -7.76
N ASN A 73 -29.35 -5.12 -6.76
CA ASN A 73 -29.99 -6.42 -6.53
C ASN A 73 -29.00 -7.60 -6.51
N ILE A 74 -27.88 -7.45 -5.80
CA ILE A 74 -26.84 -8.50 -5.67
C ILE A 74 -26.75 -9.07 -4.25
N GLY A 75 -26.21 -10.29 -4.14
CA GLY A 75 -25.95 -10.96 -2.87
C GLY A 75 -24.91 -10.21 -2.02
N ALA A 76 -24.93 -10.42 -0.70
CA ALA A 76 -23.96 -9.79 0.20
C ALA A 76 -22.52 -10.17 -0.14
N SER A 77 -22.27 -11.43 -0.49
CA SER A 77 -20.94 -11.90 -0.90
C SER A 77 -20.45 -11.30 -2.22
N ASP A 78 -21.38 -10.86 -3.08
CA ASP A 78 -21.09 -10.31 -4.41
C ASP A 78 -20.86 -8.79 -4.38
N ALA A 79 -21.14 -8.14 -3.23
CA ALA A 79 -21.00 -6.70 -3.05
C ALA A 79 -19.54 -6.28 -2.78
N ARG A 80 -18.67 -6.56 -3.76
CA ARG A 80 -17.22 -6.29 -3.74
C ARG A 80 -16.83 -5.33 -4.85
N ALA A 81 -15.93 -4.41 -4.56
CA ALA A 81 -15.28 -3.61 -5.60
C ALA A 81 -13.78 -3.45 -5.30
N PHE A 82 -13.01 -3.33 -6.39
CA PHE A 82 -11.56 -3.24 -6.38
C PHE A 82 -11.14 -2.02 -7.18
N MET A 83 -10.18 -1.26 -6.66
CA MET A 83 -9.50 -0.18 -7.35
C MET A 83 -8.08 -0.62 -7.67
N VAL A 84 -7.65 -0.39 -8.91
CA VAL A 84 -6.25 -0.44 -9.31
C VAL A 84 -5.87 0.95 -9.78
N ARG A 85 -4.76 1.49 -9.26
CA ARG A 85 -4.19 2.76 -9.72
C ARG A 85 -2.78 2.53 -10.24
N ASN A 86 -2.52 2.97 -11.45
CA ASN A 86 -1.22 3.07 -12.09
C ASN A 86 -0.89 4.54 -12.39
N ASN A 87 0.20 4.78 -13.13
CA ASN A 87 0.66 6.12 -13.52
C ASN A 87 0.05 6.64 -14.83
N ASP A 88 -0.76 5.84 -15.54
CA ASP A 88 -1.37 6.20 -16.83
C ASP A 88 -2.61 7.11 -16.68
#